data_AF-A0A0G1TUP6-F1
#
_entry.id   AF-A0A0G1TUP6-F1
#
_cell.length_a   1.000
_cell.length_b   1.000
_cell.length_c   1.000
_cell.angle_alpha   90.00
_cell.angle_beta   90.00
_cell.angle_gamma   90.00
#
_symmetry.space_group_name_H-M   'P 1'
#
loop_
_entity.id
_entity.type
_entity.pdbx_description
1 polymer ?
#
loop_
_entity_poly.entity_id
_entity_poly.type
_entity_poly.pdbx_seq_one_letter_code
_entity_poly.pdbx_strand_id
1 'polypeptide(L)'
;MARISELLCTARTTVSSPLLRLLRGLPGPKQPREFVTPLQHGLVTFGAFVIAGVVPIIPYLFSFPDAQQFLFSSVLATAMFFSVGAARTYITKGNFLKAGLEMLAIGVVASSVAYGVGWGIKTMFGIAI
;
A
#
# COMPACT_ATOMS: atom_id res chain seq x y z
N MET A 1 26.42 43.29 33.24
CA MET A 1 26.41 41.95 32.62
C MET A 1 25.48 41.80 31.40
N ALA A 2 24.46 42.64 31.20
CA ALA A 2 23.53 42.51 30.06
C ALA A 2 24.17 42.67 28.65
N ARG A 3 25.14 43.58 28.48
CA ARG A 3 25.74 43.91 27.17
C ARG A 3 26.50 42.77 26.49
N ILE A 4 27.12 41.86 27.25
CA ILE A 4 27.89 40.75 26.66
C ILE A 4 26.94 39.69 26.08
N SER A 5 25.79 39.47 26.71
CA SER A 5 24.77 38.55 26.21
C SER A 5 24.10 39.04 24.91
N GLU A 6 23.82 40.35 24.81
CA GLU A 6 23.21 40.93 23.60
C GLU A 6 24.16 40.96 22.40
N LEU A 7 25.46 41.15 22.64
CA LEU A 7 26.48 41.10 21.59
C LEU A 7 26.67 39.68 21.05
N LEU A 8 26.63 38.67 21.91
CA LEU A 8 26.69 37.26 21.49
C LEU A 8 25.41 36.82 20.77
N CYS A 9 24.24 37.36 21.16
CA CYS A 9 22.96 37.12 20.48
C CYS A 9 22.90 37.78 19.09
N THR A 10 23.39 39.01 18.99
CA THR A 10 23.46 39.80 17.73
C THR A 10 24.47 39.23 16.73
N ALA A 11 25.64 38.79 17.19
CA ALA A 11 26.66 38.21 16.32
C ALA A 11 26.24 36.85 15.74
N ARG A 12 25.52 36.04 16.53
CA ARG A 12 25.06 34.71 16.11
C ARG A 12 24.02 34.77 15.00
N THR A 13 23.04 35.68 15.06
CA THR A 13 21.98 35.80 14.06
C THR A 13 22.43 36.50 12.77
N THR A 14 23.39 37.42 12.88
CA THR A 14 23.96 38.15 11.74
C THR A 14 24.90 37.28 10.89
N VAL A 15 25.67 36.36 11.51
CA VAL A 15 26.61 35.48 10.78
C VAL A 15 25.98 34.16 10.33
N SER A 16 25.04 33.59 11.10
CA SER A 16 24.46 32.28 10.76
C SER A 16 23.45 32.33 9.61
N SER A 17 22.74 33.45 9.44
CA SER A 17 21.71 33.57 8.40
C SER A 17 22.27 33.64 6.96
N PRO A 18 23.36 34.37 6.63
CA PRO A 18 23.95 34.32 5.29
C PRO A 18 24.63 32.98 5.01
N LEU A 19 25.31 32.38 6.00
CA LEU A 19 25.98 31.08 5.84
C LEU A 19 24.96 29.93 5.64
N LEU A 20 23.83 29.95 6.36
CA LEU A 20 22.76 28.95 6.22
C LEU A 20 21.95 29.14 4.93
N ARG A 21 21.83 30.38 4.42
CA ARG A 21 21.26 30.66 3.08
C ARG A 21 22.21 30.21 1.96
N LEU A 22 23.52 30.31 2.17
CA LEU A 22 24.55 29.81 1.24
C LEU A 22 24.62 28.28 1.23
N LEU A 23 24.52 27.64 2.41
CA LEU A 23 24.45 26.17 2.56
C LEU A 23 23.15 25.56 2.00
N ARG A 24 22.01 26.25 2.16
CA ARG A 24 20.72 25.84 1.53
C ARG A 24 20.64 26.15 0.03
N GLY A 25 21.53 27.00 -0.49
CA GLY A 25 21.68 27.30 -1.91
C GLY A 25 22.57 26.31 -2.66
N LEU A 26 23.23 25.38 -1.96
CA LEU A 26 23.99 24.31 -2.61
C LEU A 26 23.01 23.32 -3.25
N PRO A 27 23.11 23.04 -4.55
CA PRO A 27 22.33 21.98 -5.17
C PRO A 27 22.64 20.68 -4.42
N GLY A 28 21.62 20.14 -3.77
CA GLY A 28 21.71 18.82 -3.15
C GLY A 28 22.20 17.79 -4.18
N PRO A 29 22.86 16.71 -3.75
CA PRO A 29 23.38 15.69 -4.66
C PRO A 29 22.32 15.34 -5.70
N LYS A 30 22.68 15.42 -6.99
CA LYS A 30 21.80 15.12 -8.11
C LYS A 30 21.18 13.75 -7.85
N GLN A 31 19.94 13.75 -7.40
CA GLN A 31 19.19 12.53 -7.26
C GLN A 31 19.16 11.92 -8.67
N PRO A 32 19.62 10.68 -8.85
CA PRO A 32 19.39 9.97 -10.11
C PRO A 32 17.89 10.00 -10.31
N ARG A 33 17.40 10.77 -11.28
CA ARG A 33 15.99 10.72 -11.63
C ARG A 33 15.75 9.28 -12.06
N GLU A 34 14.92 8.59 -11.30
CA GLU A 34 14.35 7.34 -11.77
C GLU A 34 13.64 7.68 -13.09
N PHE A 35 14.11 7.08 -14.20
CA PHE A 35 13.63 7.35 -15.56
C PHE A 35 12.24 6.74 -15.81
N VAL A 36 11.43 6.65 -14.76
CA VAL A 36 10.08 6.09 -14.79
C VAL A 36 9.12 7.23 -14.49
N THR A 37 8.26 7.52 -15.46
CA THR A 37 7.25 8.57 -15.33
C THR A 37 6.17 8.14 -14.34
N PRO A 38 5.52 9.08 -13.63
CA PRO A 38 4.38 8.78 -12.75
C PRO A 38 3.29 7.95 -13.43
N LEU A 39 3.08 8.17 -14.74
CA LEU A 39 2.15 7.40 -15.55
C LEU A 39 2.57 5.93 -15.65
N GLN A 40 3.86 5.65 -15.88
CA GLN A 40 4.38 4.28 -15.91
C GLN A 40 4.21 3.57 -14.57
N HIS A 41 4.50 4.24 -13.44
CA HIS A 41 4.25 3.65 -12.12
C HIS A 41 2.76 3.33 -11.90
N GLY A 42 1.87 4.26 -12.26
CA GLY A 42 0.43 4.05 -12.18
C GLY A 42 -0.01 2.83 -13.00
N LEU A 43 0.43 2.74 -14.26
CA LEU A 43 0.09 1.60 -15.14
C LEU A 43 0.59 0.26 -14.60
N VAL A 44 1.80 0.21 -14.04
CA VAL A 44 2.35 -1.03 -13.46
C VAL A 44 1.54 -1.46 -12.23
N THR A 45 1.22 -0.54 -11.32
CA THR A 45 0.40 -0.87 -10.13
C THR A 45 -1.01 -1.29 -10.51
N PHE A 46 -1.63 -0.60 -11.46
CA PHE A 46 -2.95 -0.95 -11.98
C PHE A 46 -2.95 -2.35 -12.61
N GLY A 47 -1.98 -2.64 -13.48
CA GLY A 47 -1.82 -3.95 -14.09
C GLY A 47 -1.63 -5.06 -13.05
N ALA A 48 -0.77 -4.83 -12.04
CA ALA A 48 -0.57 -5.77 -10.95
C ALA A 48 -1.86 -6.03 -10.15
N PHE A 49 -2.65 -4.99 -9.86
CA PHE A 49 -3.94 -5.12 -9.18
C PHE A 49 -4.96 -5.91 -10.00
N VAL A 50 -5.08 -5.62 -11.29
CA VAL A 50 -6.00 -6.33 -12.20
C VAL A 50 -5.63 -7.81 -12.28
N ILE A 51 -4.35 -8.11 -12.53
CA ILE A 51 -3.88 -9.51 -12.65
C ILE A 51 -4.15 -10.26 -11.34
N ALA A 52 -3.80 -9.67 -10.19
CA ALA A 52 -4.01 -10.31 -8.90
C ALA A 52 -5.49 -10.48 -8.54
N GLY A 53 -6.33 -9.49 -8.87
CA GLY A 53 -7.76 -9.49 -8.56
C GLY A 53 -8.60 -10.42 -9.45
N VAL A 54 -8.16 -10.66 -10.69
CA VAL A 54 -8.85 -11.58 -11.60
C VAL A 54 -8.75 -13.04 -11.13
N VAL A 55 -7.65 -13.45 -10.51
CA VAL A 55 -7.41 -14.84 -10.09
C VAL A 55 -8.57 -15.45 -9.27
N PRO A 56 -9.05 -14.83 -8.17
CA PRO A 56 -10.19 -15.38 -7.42
C PRO A 56 -11.53 -15.30 -8.16
N ILE A 57 -11.64 -14.53 -9.25
CA ILE A 57 -12.86 -14.44 -10.08
C ILE A 57 -12.93 -15.60 -11.07
N ILE A 58 -11.78 -16.20 -11.45
CA ILE A 58 -11.69 -17.29 -12.44
C ILE A 58 -12.72 -18.42 -12.21
N PRO A 59 -12.95 -18.94 -10.98
CA PRO A 59 -13.90 -20.03 -10.77
C PRO A 59 -15.35 -19.68 -11.14
N TYR A 60 -15.71 -18.40 -11.10
CA TYR A 60 -17.04 -17.92 -11.50
C TYR A 60 -17.21 -17.77 -13.02
N LEU A 61 -16.13 -17.85 -13.80
CA LEU A 61 -16.22 -17.89 -15.27
C LEU A 61 -16.58 -19.28 -15.80
N PHE A 62 -16.50 -20.32 -14.96
CA PHE A 62 -16.77 -21.70 -15.33
C PHE A 62 -18.06 -22.20 -14.67
N SER A 63 -18.79 -23.09 -15.36
CA SER A 63 -20.04 -23.67 -14.86
C SER A 63 -19.85 -24.77 -13.81
N PHE A 64 -19.16 -24.49 -12.71
CA PHE A 64 -19.14 -25.38 -11.54
C PHE A 64 -20.44 -25.22 -10.71
N PRO A 65 -20.82 -26.19 -9.87
CA PRO A 65 -21.85 -25.99 -8.86
C PRO A 65 -21.49 -24.83 -7.90
N ASP A 66 -22.47 -24.02 -7.50
CA ASP A 66 -22.28 -22.78 -6.72
C ASP A 66 -21.39 -22.97 -5.47
N ALA A 67 -21.60 -24.07 -4.73
CA ALA A 67 -20.81 -24.39 -3.55
C ALA A 67 -19.32 -24.63 -3.87
N GLN A 68 -19.02 -25.22 -5.02
CA GLN A 68 -17.64 -25.48 -5.46
C GLN A 68 -16.99 -24.21 -6.00
N GLN A 69 -17.73 -23.36 -6.70
CA GLN A 69 -17.23 -22.06 -7.17
C GLN A 69 -16.74 -21.19 -6.02
N PHE A 70 -17.54 -21.08 -4.95
CA PHE A 70 -17.19 -20.30 -3.77
C PHE A 70 -15.94 -20.85 -3.07
N LEU A 71 -15.85 -22.17 -2.91
CA LEU A 71 -14.68 -22.81 -2.29
C LEU A 71 -13.40 -22.58 -3.11
N PHE A 72 -13.44 -22.82 -4.43
CA PHE A 72 -12.28 -22.58 -5.29
C PHE A 72 -11.87 -21.10 -5.30
N SER A 73 -12.85 -20.19 -5.37
CA SER A 73 -12.59 -18.75 -5.32
C SER A 73 -11.94 -18.33 -4.00
N SER A 74 -12.44 -18.86 -2.87
CA SER A 74 -11.90 -18.58 -1.54
C SER A 74 -10.47 -19.08 -1.36
N VAL A 75 -10.17 -20.28 -1.87
CA VAL A 75 -8.80 -20.84 -1.85
C VAL A 75 -7.87 -19.99 -2.71
N LEU A 76 -8.29 -19.60 -3.91
CA LEU A 76 -7.51 -18.74 -4.79
C LEU A 76 -7.30 -17.35 -4.18
N ALA A 77 -8.31 -16.75 -3.55
CA ALA A 77 -8.20 -15.47 -2.86
C ALA A 77 -7.19 -15.55 -1.69
N THR A 78 -7.29 -16.61 -0.87
CA THR A 78 -6.35 -16.89 0.23
C THR A 78 -4.92 -17.00 -0.29
N ALA A 79 -4.72 -17.79 -1.36
CA ALA A 79 -3.42 -17.95 -1.99
C ALA A 79 -2.89 -16.62 -2.53
N MET A 80 -3.73 -15.78 -3.14
CA MET A 80 -3.34 -14.48 -3.66
C MET A 80 -2.97 -13.49 -2.55
N PHE A 81 -3.79 -13.33 -1.51
CA PHE A 81 -3.47 -12.43 -0.40
C PHE A 81 -2.17 -12.83 0.31
N PHE A 82 -1.98 -14.13 0.52
CA PHE A 82 -0.74 -14.64 1.09
C PHE A 82 0.45 -14.41 0.15
N SER A 83 0.31 -14.71 -1.15
CA SER A 83 1.40 -14.58 -2.13
C SER A 83 1.80 -13.12 -2.35
N VAL A 84 0.86 -12.19 -2.46
CA VAL A 84 1.15 -10.75 -2.58
C VAL A 84 1.80 -10.22 -1.29
N GLY A 85 1.30 -10.64 -0.12
CA GLY A 85 1.89 -10.28 1.17
C GLY A 85 3.31 -10.83 1.34
N ALA A 86 3.55 -12.07 0.93
CA ALA A 86 4.86 -12.70 0.94
C ALA A 86 5.82 -12.06 -0.08
N ALA A 87 5.37 -11.78 -1.31
CA ALA A 87 6.17 -11.17 -2.36
C ALA A 87 6.74 -9.81 -1.96
N ARG A 88 6.00 -9.04 -1.15
CA ARG A 88 6.49 -7.78 -0.57
C ARG A 88 7.80 -7.95 0.21
N THR A 89 7.98 -9.09 0.88
CA THR A 89 9.18 -9.36 1.71
C THR A 89 10.45 -9.59 0.90
N TYR A 90 10.31 -9.91 -0.39
CA TYR A 90 11.45 -10.00 -1.31
C TYR A 90 12.23 -8.68 -1.38
N ILE A 91 11.52 -7.55 -1.33
CA ILE A 91 12.11 -6.22 -1.40
C ILE A 91 12.50 -5.72 0.00
N THR A 92 11.67 -5.97 1.01
CA THR A 92 11.87 -5.43 2.37
C THR A 92 12.75 -6.30 3.28
N LYS A 93 13.25 -7.46 2.81
CA LYS A 93 14.06 -8.44 3.57
C LYS A 93 13.41 -8.91 4.89
N GLY A 94 12.07 -8.92 4.93
CA GLY A 94 11.29 -9.38 6.08
C GLY A 94 11.04 -10.89 6.10
N ASN A 95 10.29 -11.36 7.10
CA ASN A 95 9.84 -12.75 7.16
C ASN A 95 8.59 -12.94 6.29
N PHE A 96 8.71 -13.74 5.22
CA PHE A 96 7.65 -13.99 4.24
C PHE A 96 6.36 -14.55 4.86
N LEU A 97 6.46 -15.45 5.85
CA LEU A 97 5.30 -16.05 6.52
C LEU A 97 4.52 -14.99 7.28
N LYS A 98 5.21 -14.10 8.02
CA LYS A 98 4.55 -13.07 8.82
C LYS A 98 3.82 -12.06 7.94
N ALA A 99 4.49 -11.54 6.93
CA ALA A 99 3.89 -10.57 6.02
C ALA A 99 2.73 -11.15 5.20
N GLY A 100 2.85 -12.41 4.76
CA GLY A 100 1.76 -13.13 4.11
C GLY A 100 0.55 -13.30 5.03
N LEU A 101 0.77 -13.68 6.29
CA LEU A 101 -0.30 -13.87 7.28
C LEU A 101 -0.97 -12.55 7.70
N GLU A 102 -0.19 -11.47 7.84
CA GLU A 102 -0.71 -10.12 8.06
C GLU A 102 -1.63 -9.69 6.92
N MET A 103 -1.22 -9.88 5.67
CA MET A 103 -2.04 -9.54 4.51
C MET A 103 -3.29 -10.43 4.40
N LEU A 104 -3.15 -11.72 4.71
CA LEU A 104 -4.28 -12.65 4.77
C LEU A 104 -5.32 -12.19 5.81
N ALA A 105 -4.88 -11.82 7.02
CA ALA A 105 -5.77 -11.36 8.07
C ALA A 105 -6.55 -10.10 7.65
N ILE A 106 -5.88 -9.15 7.00
CA ILE A 106 -6.52 -7.96 6.43
C ILE A 106 -7.57 -8.36 5.38
N GLY A 107 -7.23 -9.28 4.47
CA GLY A 107 -8.14 -9.79 3.44
C GLY A 107 -9.37 -10.51 4.01
N VAL A 108 -9.20 -11.32 5.05
CA VAL A 108 -10.31 -12.00 5.75
C VAL A 108 -11.25 -10.99 6.41
N VAL A 109 -10.71 -9.97 7.09
CA VAL A 109 -11.54 -8.90 7.68
C VAL A 109 -12.30 -8.15 6.58
N ALA A 110 -11.63 -7.75 5.51
CA ALA A 110 -12.26 -7.03 4.40
C ALA A 110 -13.37 -7.85 3.71
N SER A 111 -13.11 -9.12 3.42
CA SER A 111 -14.11 -10.01 2.79
C SER A 111 -15.29 -10.30 3.71
N SER A 112 -15.07 -10.44 5.02
CA SER A 112 -16.14 -10.59 6.01
C SER A 112 -17.06 -9.37 6.03
N VAL A 113 -16.48 -8.16 6.01
CA VAL A 113 -17.25 -6.91 5.92
C VAL A 113 -18.03 -6.84 4.62
N ALA A 114 -17.40 -7.15 3.48
CA ALA A 114 -18.06 -7.14 2.18
C ALA A 114 -19.25 -8.12 2.10
N TYR A 115 -19.06 -9.35 2.61
CA TYR A 115 -20.12 -10.35 2.70
C TYR A 115 -21.26 -9.88 3.62
N GLY A 116 -20.93 -9.33 4.79
CA GLY A 116 -21.90 -8.80 5.74
C GLY A 116 -22.75 -7.65 5.15
N VAL A 117 -22.12 -6.74 4.40
CA VAL A 117 -22.83 -5.68 3.69
C VAL A 117 -23.78 -6.26 2.63
N GLY A 118 -23.30 -7.22 1.83
CA GLY A 118 -24.14 -7.90 0.83
C GLY A 118 -25.34 -8.62 1.46
N TRP A 119 -25.13 -9.32 2.56
CA TRP A 119 -26.19 -10.01 3.31
C TRP A 119 -27.19 -9.03 3.94
N GLY A 120 -26.71 -7.91 4.49
CA GLY A 120 -27.56 -6.85 5.05
C GLY A 120 -28.48 -6.25 3.99
N ILE A 121 -27.96 -5.96 2.81
CA ILE A 121 -28.76 -5.49 1.67
C ILE A 121 -29.79 -6.55 1.26
N LYS A 122 -29.39 -7.83 1.11
CA LYS A 122 -30.32 -8.92 0.75
C LYS A 122 -31.52 -8.98 1.71
N THR A 123 -31.24 -8.81 3.00
CA THR A 123 -32.25 -8.88 4.07
C THR A 123 -33.20 -7.69 4.04
N MET A 124 -32.70 -6.47 3.83
CA MET A 124 -33.53 -5.26 3.80
C MET A 124 -34.44 -5.16 2.58
N PHE A 125 -33.97 -5.64 1.42
CA PHE A 125 -34.74 -5.59 0.17
C PHE A 125 -35.57 -6.86 -0.08
N GLY A 126 -35.49 -7.87 0.78
CA GLY A 126 -36.26 -9.11 0.65
C GLY A 126 -35.99 -9.88 -0.64
N ILE A 127 -34.81 -9.70 -1.24
CA ILE A 127 -34.45 -10.31 -2.53
C ILE A 127 -34.09 -11.78 -2.28
N ALA A 128 -35.07 -12.65 -2.50
CA ALA A 128 -34.90 -14.09 -2.65
C ALA A 128 -34.57 -14.38 -4.13
N ILE A 129 -33.27 -14.39 -4.42
CA ILE A 129 -32.70 -15.16 -5.53
C ILE A 129 -31.95 -16.31 -4.88
#